data_AF-A0A524CBL3-F1
#
_entry.id   AF-A0A524CBL3-F1
#
_cell.length_a   1.000
_cell.length_b   1.000
_cell.length_c   1.000
_cell.angle_alpha   90.00
_cell.angle_beta   90.00
_cell.angle_gamma   90.00
#
_symmetry.space_group_name_H-M   'P 1'
#
loop_
_entity.id
_entity.type
_entity.pdbx_description
1 polymer ?
#
loop_
_entity_poly.entity_id
_entity_poly.type
_entity_poly.pdbx_seq_one_letter_code
_entity_poly.pdbx_strand_id
1 'polypeptide(L)'
;MKIKTKVYYTKFLLAVRTVFICHIFTILDALFGFPNPQAWGVGIGWLLLIVDWVIMVYVFKLDKKMGGKGKVFMEGLGTYVLGWVSLWVITYNLLHWTLWPEIWVHYDINPLTTLWVLALSMGIVSGTSAFARFMMDIPRLKRYQKEIDKHKKMKKEAEENRDRKLMVKVKRKEKYIEKIQRKMMWQRFKPTLITMVPFMVMFFVLNWLFTGIVVAVFPFNAWEAPLIGSFIQGHPLSPRGFGLYFFGFYLTSSFGFSFILQKVMGIKFGGGGGGFGGLGGFGQR
;
A
#
# COMPACT_ATOMS: atom_id res chain seq x y z
N MET A 1 -0.40 10.73 20.80
CA MET A 1 -0.34 10.17 19.42
C MET A 1 -1.15 11.06 18.46
N LYS A 2 -0.61 11.49 17.31
CA LYS A 2 -1.32 12.40 16.35
C LYS A 2 -2.57 11.72 15.77
N ILE A 3 -3.66 12.46 15.51
CA ILE A 3 -4.95 11.95 14.98
C ILE A 3 -4.77 11.10 13.71
N LYS A 4 -3.92 11.55 12.77
CA LYS A 4 -3.57 10.78 11.56
C LYS A 4 -2.99 9.41 11.86
N THR A 5 -2.28 9.26 12.97
CA THR A 5 -1.73 7.97 13.40
C THR A 5 -2.87 7.09 13.88
N LYS A 6 -3.79 7.57 14.72
CA LYS A 6 -4.96 6.79 15.16
C LYS A 6 -5.79 6.27 13.98
N VAL A 7 -6.13 7.13 13.01
CA VAL A 7 -6.88 6.74 11.79
C VAL A 7 -6.16 5.62 11.03
N TYR A 8 -4.84 5.72 10.90
CA TYR A 8 -4.04 4.68 10.25
C TYR A 8 -4.12 3.34 11.01
N TYR A 9 -4.01 3.34 12.34
CA TYR A 9 -4.14 2.12 13.14
C TYR A 9 -5.55 1.51 13.07
N THR A 10 -6.59 2.33 13.06
CA THR A 10 -7.97 1.84 12.89
C THR A 10 -8.14 1.14 11.55
N LYS A 11 -7.63 1.71 10.46
CA LYS A 11 -7.67 1.09 9.12
C LYS A 11 -6.83 -0.18 9.03
N PHE A 12 -5.68 -0.23 9.73
CA PHE A 12 -4.90 -1.46 9.85
C PHE A 12 -5.71 -2.58 10.52
N LEU A 13 -6.36 -2.28 11.65
CA LEU A 13 -7.17 -3.26 12.37
C LEU A 13 -8.36 -3.71 11.53
N LEU A 14 -8.96 -2.79 10.77
CA LEU A 14 -10.02 -3.11 9.82
C LEU A 14 -9.51 -4.10 8.76
N ALA A 15 -8.34 -3.86 8.17
CA ALA A 15 -7.75 -4.75 7.17
C ALA A 15 -7.52 -6.16 7.75
N VAL A 16 -6.94 -6.26 8.95
CA VAL A 16 -6.74 -7.55 9.64
C VAL A 16 -8.06 -8.26 9.89
N ARG A 17 -9.09 -7.55 10.37
CA ARG A 17 -10.43 -8.12 10.58
C ARG A 17 -11.02 -8.65 9.27
N THR A 18 -10.88 -7.91 8.18
CA THR A 18 -11.36 -8.34 6.86
C THR A 18 -10.62 -9.60 6.39
N VAL A 19 -9.29 -9.65 6.59
CA VAL A 19 -8.51 -10.88 6.30
C VAL A 19 -9.09 -12.08 7.06
N PHE A 20 -9.34 -11.95 8.37
CA PHE A 20 -9.95 -13.04 9.15
C PHE A 20 -11.30 -13.49 8.59
N ILE A 21 -12.16 -12.54 8.21
CA ILE A 21 -13.46 -12.85 7.59
C ILE A 21 -13.25 -13.63 6.29
N CYS A 22 -12.33 -13.19 5.42
CA CYS A 22 -12.00 -13.90 4.19
C CYS A 22 -11.49 -15.34 4.46
N HIS A 23 -10.73 -15.56 5.54
CA HIS A 23 -10.25 -16.91 5.90
C HIS A 23 -11.39 -17.79 6.38
N ILE A 24 -12.35 -17.26 7.15
CA ILE A 24 -13.55 -17.99 7.56
C ILE A 24 -14.32 -18.47 6.33
N PHE A 25 -14.56 -17.60 5.34
CA PHE A 25 -15.21 -18.01 4.08
C PHE A 25 -14.40 -19.04 3.30
N THR A 26 -13.07 -18.94 3.31
CA THR A 26 -12.20 -19.92 2.66
C THR A 26 -12.28 -21.30 3.34
N ILE A 27 -12.39 -21.34 4.67
CA ILE A 27 -12.56 -22.59 5.42
C ILE A 27 -13.97 -23.16 5.19
N LEU A 28 -14.99 -22.31 5.19
CA LEU A 28 -16.36 -22.73 4.88
C LEU A 28 -16.47 -23.30 3.46
N ASP A 29 -15.72 -22.77 2.50
CA ASP A 29 -15.60 -23.36 1.16
C ASP A 29 -15.07 -24.79 1.21
N ALA A 30 -13.96 -24.99 1.93
CA ALA A 30 -13.34 -26.29 2.03
C ALA A 30 -14.25 -27.33 2.70
N LEU A 31 -15.09 -26.89 3.65
CA LEU A 31 -16.00 -27.77 4.39
C LEU A 31 -17.32 -28.05 3.65
N PHE A 32 -17.90 -27.03 3.01
CA PHE A 32 -19.28 -27.09 2.49
C PHE A 32 -19.39 -26.93 0.96
N GLY A 33 -18.29 -26.61 0.27
CA GLY A 33 -18.25 -26.51 -1.19
C GLY A 33 -19.11 -25.35 -1.75
N PHE A 34 -18.99 -24.16 -1.16
CA PHE A 34 -19.73 -22.99 -1.63
C PHE A 34 -19.21 -22.51 -3.00
N PRO A 35 -20.07 -22.01 -3.89
CA PRO A 35 -19.61 -21.36 -5.12
C PRO A 35 -19.05 -19.96 -4.82
N ASN A 36 -17.81 -19.70 -5.24
CA ASN A 36 -17.10 -18.40 -5.16
C ASN A 36 -17.10 -17.70 -3.78
N PRO A 37 -16.80 -18.38 -2.66
CA PRO A 37 -16.80 -17.80 -1.31
C PRO A 37 -15.80 -16.65 -1.12
N GLN A 38 -14.74 -16.62 -1.95
CA GLN A 38 -13.74 -15.56 -1.93
C GLN A 38 -14.33 -14.21 -2.40
N ALA A 39 -15.30 -14.23 -3.33
CA ALA A 39 -16.01 -13.04 -3.78
C ALA A 39 -16.87 -12.41 -2.66
N TRP A 40 -17.49 -13.25 -1.82
CA TRP A 40 -18.23 -12.80 -0.64
C TRP A 40 -17.32 -12.14 0.39
N GLY A 41 -16.14 -12.71 0.62
CA GLY A 41 -15.09 -12.10 1.44
C GLY A 41 -14.68 -10.72 0.94
N VAL A 42 -14.53 -10.56 -0.39
CA VAL A 42 -14.23 -9.27 -1.03
C VAL A 42 -15.37 -8.27 -0.86
N GLY A 43 -16.61 -8.68 -1.12
CA GLY A 43 -17.79 -7.83 -0.96
C GLY A 43 -17.94 -7.30 0.47
N ILE A 44 -17.75 -8.16 1.47
CA ILE A 44 -17.80 -7.76 2.89
C ILE A 44 -16.65 -6.81 3.25
N GLY A 45 -15.46 -7.01 2.69
CA GLY A 45 -14.34 -6.08 2.86
C GLY A 45 -14.66 -4.67 2.39
N TRP A 46 -15.22 -4.52 1.18
CA TRP A 46 -15.64 -3.22 0.68
C TRP A 46 -16.75 -2.58 1.52
N LEU A 47 -17.73 -3.37 1.97
CA LEU A 47 -18.80 -2.89 2.84
C LEU A 47 -18.23 -2.36 4.17
N LEU A 48 -17.30 -3.08 4.79
CA LEU A 48 -16.63 -2.66 6.02
C LEU A 48 -15.85 -1.35 5.84
N LEU A 49 -15.17 -1.18 4.70
CA LEU A 49 -14.47 0.07 4.38
C LEU A 49 -15.44 1.25 4.27
N ILE A 50 -16.57 1.07 3.59
CA ILE A 50 -17.59 2.11 3.44
C ILE A 50 -18.16 2.49 4.81
N VAL A 51 -18.54 1.51 5.63
CA VAL A 51 -19.05 1.73 6.98
C VAL A 51 -18.03 2.50 7.84
N ASP A 52 -16.76 2.08 7.84
CA ASP A 52 -15.72 2.77 8.61
C ASP A 52 -15.47 4.20 8.09
N TRP A 53 -15.56 4.44 6.77
CA TRP A 53 -15.51 5.79 6.23
C TRP A 53 -16.69 6.66 6.69
N VAL A 54 -17.91 6.14 6.67
CA VAL A 54 -19.11 6.83 7.16
C VAL A 54 -18.94 7.19 8.64
N ILE A 55 -18.48 6.26 9.47
CA ILE A 55 -18.21 6.50 10.89
C ILE A 55 -17.16 7.62 11.07
N MET A 56 -16.04 7.57 10.35
CA MET A 56 -15.00 8.59 10.48
C MET A 56 -15.45 9.98 10.04
N VAL A 57 -16.28 10.08 9.00
CA VAL A 57 -16.75 11.36 8.46
C VAL A 57 -17.93 11.92 9.25
N TYR A 58 -18.94 11.10 9.54
CA TYR A 58 -20.21 11.57 10.09
C TYR A 58 -20.28 11.48 11.62
N VAL A 59 -19.70 10.44 12.22
CA VAL A 59 -19.68 10.27 13.68
C VAL A 59 -18.52 11.07 14.28
N PHE A 60 -17.30 10.86 13.81
CA PHE A 60 -16.11 11.51 14.38
C PHE A 60 -15.80 12.90 13.79
N LYS A 61 -16.51 13.34 12.75
CA LYS A 61 -16.33 14.65 12.09
C LYS A 61 -14.85 14.98 11.82
N LEU A 62 -14.10 13.99 11.33
CA LEU A 62 -12.66 14.10 11.07
C LEU A 62 -12.32 14.83 9.78
N ASP A 63 -13.31 15.11 8.94
CA ASP A 63 -13.20 15.80 7.66
C ASP A 63 -12.47 17.15 7.79
N LYS A 64 -12.86 18.00 8.74
CA LYS A 64 -12.23 19.32 8.95
C LYS A 64 -10.77 19.21 9.38
N LYS A 65 -10.43 18.20 10.19
CA LYS A 65 -9.06 17.98 10.70
C LYS A 65 -8.13 17.32 9.68
N MET A 66 -8.68 16.56 8.74
CA MET A 66 -7.93 15.81 7.72
C MET A 66 -7.79 16.57 6.40
N GLY A 67 -8.55 17.64 6.19
CA GLY A 67 -8.50 18.47 4.98
C GLY A 67 -9.53 18.06 3.92
N GLY A 68 -10.70 17.56 4.34
CA GLY A 68 -11.84 17.23 3.48
C GLY A 68 -12.24 15.76 3.52
N LYS A 69 -13.51 15.48 3.17
CA LYS A 69 -14.11 14.13 3.16
C LYS A 69 -13.38 13.16 2.21
N GLY A 70 -13.04 13.63 1.01
CA GLY A 70 -12.31 12.84 0.01
C GLY A 70 -10.90 12.46 0.47
N LYS A 71 -10.25 13.33 1.26
CA LYS A 71 -8.92 13.04 1.80
C LYS A 71 -8.95 11.98 2.90
N VAL A 72 -10.01 11.96 3.73
CA VAL A 72 -10.25 10.89 4.70
C VAL A 72 -10.46 9.55 3.99
N PHE A 73 -11.21 9.55 2.89
CA PHE A 73 -11.41 8.35 2.08
C PHE A 73 -10.11 7.87 1.44
N MET A 74 -9.44 8.73 0.66
CA MET A 74 -8.27 8.36 -0.14
C MET A 74 -7.03 8.02 0.69
N GLU A 75 -6.75 8.77 1.77
CA GLU A 75 -5.64 8.43 2.68
C GLU A 75 -5.90 7.07 3.37
N GLY A 76 -7.16 6.67 3.57
CA GLY A 76 -7.55 5.40 4.19
C GLY A 76 -7.65 4.23 3.22
N LEU A 77 -8.18 4.46 2.01
CA LEU A 77 -8.44 3.45 0.99
C LEU A 77 -7.15 2.78 0.52
N GLY A 78 -6.11 3.57 0.22
CA GLY A 78 -4.82 3.00 -0.18
C GLY A 78 -4.22 2.11 0.90
N THR A 79 -4.22 2.55 2.15
CA THR A 79 -3.65 1.77 3.27
C THR A 79 -4.46 0.53 3.61
N TYR A 80 -5.79 0.62 3.53
CA TYR A 80 -6.67 -0.50 3.82
C TYR A 80 -6.62 -1.54 2.70
N VAL A 81 -6.83 -1.13 1.45
CA VAL A 81 -6.92 -2.06 0.32
C VAL A 81 -5.58 -2.76 0.09
N LEU A 82 -4.46 -2.02 0.05
CA LEU A 82 -3.15 -2.64 -0.13
C LEU A 82 -2.78 -3.53 1.05
N GLY A 83 -3.06 -3.10 2.29
CA GLY A 83 -2.80 -3.90 3.49
C GLY A 83 -3.65 -5.17 3.52
N TRP A 84 -4.95 -5.05 3.23
CA TRP A 84 -5.90 -6.17 3.19
C TRP A 84 -5.53 -7.18 2.11
N VAL A 85 -5.39 -6.76 0.85
CA VAL A 85 -5.07 -7.67 -0.27
C VAL A 85 -3.73 -8.35 -0.03
N SER A 86 -2.71 -7.61 0.39
CA SER A 86 -1.38 -8.19 0.58
C SER A 86 -1.34 -9.18 1.74
N LEU A 87 -1.92 -8.83 2.89
CA LEU A 87 -2.00 -9.74 4.03
C LEU A 87 -2.83 -10.97 3.69
N TRP A 88 -3.96 -10.78 3.02
CA TRP A 88 -4.83 -11.87 2.60
C TRP A 88 -4.08 -12.84 1.70
N VAL A 89 -3.37 -12.37 0.69
CA VAL A 89 -2.64 -13.23 -0.25
C VAL A 89 -1.53 -14.01 0.45
N ILE A 90 -0.78 -13.37 1.34
CA ILE A 90 0.30 -14.05 2.09
C ILE A 90 -0.27 -15.18 2.95
N THR A 91 -1.30 -14.91 3.75
CA THR A 91 -1.86 -15.92 4.67
C THR A 91 -2.75 -16.93 3.95
N TYR A 92 -3.34 -16.54 2.82
CA TYR A 92 -4.13 -17.42 1.96
C TYR A 92 -3.27 -18.50 1.31
N ASN A 93 -2.02 -18.22 0.94
CA ASN A 93 -1.12 -19.25 0.42
C ASN A 93 -0.91 -20.38 1.43
N LEU A 94 -0.69 -20.04 2.70
CA LEU A 94 -0.56 -21.02 3.77
C LEU A 94 -1.86 -21.82 3.96
N LEU A 95 -2.99 -21.12 4.00
CA LEU A 95 -4.30 -21.76 4.18
C LEU A 95 -4.68 -22.65 2.98
N HIS A 96 -4.47 -22.17 1.75
CA HIS A 96 -4.75 -22.91 0.51
C HIS A 96 -3.91 -24.18 0.41
N TRP A 97 -2.63 -24.11 0.83
CA TRP A 97 -1.78 -25.29 0.93
C TRP A 97 -2.33 -26.34 1.90
N THR A 98 -2.83 -25.91 3.07
CA THR A 98 -3.40 -26.84 4.05
C THR A 98 -4.77 -27.41 3.66
N LEU A 99 -5.61 -26.64 2.97
CA LEU A 99 -6.97 -27.04 2.62
C LEU A 99 -7.03 -27.85 1.32
N TRP A 100 -6.16 -27.57 0.35
CA TRP A 100 -6.17 -28.20 -0.96
C TRP A 100 -4.76 -28.57 -1.44
N PRO A 101 -4.07 -29.51 -0.76
CA PRO A 101 -2.73 -29.94 -1.15
C PRO A 101 -2.68 -30.53 -2.56
N GLU A 102 -3.78 -31.16 -3.01
CA GLU A 102 -3.92 -31.75 -4.35
C GLU A 102 -3.61 -30.75 -5.48
N ILE A 103 -4.03 -29.49 -5.32
CA ILE A 103 -3.85 -28.44 -6.33
C ILE A 103 -2.37 -28.05 -6.43
N TRP A 104 -1.66 -28.03 -5.31
CA TRP A 104 -0.23 -27.71 -5.30
C TRP A 104 0.59 -28.79 -6.00
N VAL A 105 0.21 -30.06 -5.81
CA VAL A 105 0.83 -31.19 -6.50
C VAL A 105 0.49 -31.17 -8.00
N HIS A 106 -0.76 -30.89 -8.37
CA HIS A 106 -1.18 -30.93 -9.77
C HIS A 106 -0.52 -29.85 -10.64
N TYR A 107 -0.25 -28.67 -10.08
CA TYR A 107 0.32 -27.53 -10.78
C TYR A 107 1.80 -27.30 -10.46
N ASP A 108 2.49 -28.28 -9.88
CA ASP A 108 3.91 -28.23 -9.48
C ASP A 108 4.29 -26.98 -8.67
N ILE A 109 3.35 -26.49 -7.85
CA ILE A 109 3.57 -25.32 -7.00
C ILE A 109 4.34 -25.82 -5.77
N ASN A 110 5.58 -25.39 -5.63
CA ASN A 110 6.41 -25.79 -4.50
C ASN A 110 6.27 -24.77 -3.34
N PRO A 111 5.72 -25.16 -2.16
CA PRO A 111 5.56 -24.25 -1.01
C PRO A 111 6.87 -23.59 -0.56
N LEU A 112 8.00 -24.28 -0.74
CA LEU A 112 9.32 -23.71 -0.42
C LEU A 112 9.61 -22.50 -1.30
N THR A 113 9.26 -22.54 -2.59
CA THR A 113 9.46 -21.39 -3.50
C THR A 113 8.63 -20.19 -3.07
N THR A 114 7.40 -20.41 -2.63
CA THR A 114 6.53 -19.38 -2.05
C THR A 114 7.19 -18.73 -0.83
N LEU A 115 7.69 -19.55 0.11
CA LEU A 115 8.37 -19.06 1.31
C LEU A 115 9.68 -18.33 0.99
N TRP A 116 10.46 -18.83 0.03
CA TRP A 116 11.69 -18.18 -0.44
C TRP A 116 11.41 -16.79 -1.04
N VAL A 117 10.38 -16.66 -1.87
CA VAL A 117 10.02 -15.37 -2.48
C VAL A 117 9.47 -14.40 -1.43
N LEU A 118 8.74 -14.88 -0.42
CA LEU A 118 8.33 -14.07 0.73
C LEU A 118 9.54 -13.58 1.55
N ALA A 119 10.51 -14.45 1.82
CA ALA A 119 11.72 -14.07 2.53
C ALA A 119 12.54 -13.05 1.72
N LEU A 120 12.65 -13.26 0.41
CA LEU A 120 13.32 -12.36 -0.52
C LEU A 120 12.64 -10.98 -0.55
N SER A 121 11.31 -10.91 -0.64
CA SER A 121 10.59 -9.64 -0.65
C SER A 121 10.73 -8.90 0.68
N MET A 122 10.65 -9.60 1.80
CA MET A 122 10.91 -9.02 3.13
C MET A 122 12.35 -8.48 3.24
N GLY A 123 13.34 -9.23 2.74
CA GLY A 123 14.74 -8.83 2.72
C GLY A 123 14.98 -7.57 1.87
N ILE A 124 14.43 -7.53 0.67
CA ILE A 124 14.56 -6.37 -0.24
C ILE A 124 13.89 -5.13 0.34
N VAL A 125 12.66 -5.26 0.86
CA VAL A 125 11.94 -4.11 1.45
C VAL A 125 12.69 -3.58 2.69
N SER A 126 13.23 -4.46 3.51
CA SER A 126 14.00 -4.06 4.70
C SER A 126 15.33 -3.40 4.32
N GLY A 127 16.07 -3.99 3.38
CA GLY A 127 17.35 -3.46 2.90
C GLY A 127 17.22 -2.11 2.19
N THR A 128 16.24 -1.97 1.30
CA THR A 128 15.96 -0.68 0.62
C THR A 128 15.51 0.39 1.61
N SER A 129 14.69 0.03 2.60
CA SER A 129 14.28 0.95 3.68
C SER A 129 15.46 1.40 4.55
N ALA A 130 16.34 0.47 4.92
CA ALA A 130 17.54 0.77 5.70
C ALA A 130 18.50 1.68 4.93
N PHE A 131 18.74 1.37 3.66
CA PHE A 131 19.58 2.18 2.77
C PHE A 131 19.01 3.59 2.57
N ALA A 132 17.71 3.71 2.34
CA ALA A 132 17.05 5.01 2.22
C ALA A 132 17.19 5.83 3.51
N ARG A 133 17.05 5.18 4.68
CA ARG A 133 17.23 5.84 5.97
C ARG A 133 18.66 6.35 6.17
N PHE A 134 19.65 5.56 5.77
CA PHE A 134 21.07 5.92 5.85
C PHE A 134 21.41 7.13 4.96
N MET A 135 20.83 7.20 3.75
CA MET A 135 21.09 8.30 2.81
C MET A 135 20.37 9.61 3.14
N MET A 136 19.34 9.61 4.00
CA MET A 136 18.49 10.79 4.23
C MET A 136 18.80 11.52 5.55
N ASP A 137 18.93 12.85 5.46
CA ASP A 137 19.00 13.75 6.61
C ASP A 137 17.58 14.01 7.17
N ILE A 138 17.14 13.12 8.07
CA ILE A 138 15.79 13.16 8.67
C ILE A 138 15.53 14.46 9.46
N PRO A 139 16.44 14.96 10.32
CA PRO A 139 16.24 16.22 11.04
C PRO A 139 15.99 17.42 10.12
N ARG A 140 16.79 17.56 9.07
CA ARG A 140 16.66 18.67 8.11
C ARG A 140 15.36 18.58 7.32
N LEU A 141 14.99 17.39 6.85
CA LEU A 141 13.71 17.14 6.18
C LEU A 141 12.51 17.48 7.08
N LYS A 142 12.57 17.15 8.37
CA LYS A 142 11.52 17.51 9.35
C LYS A 142 11.39 19.02 9.54
N ARG A 143 12.50 19.77 9.55
CA ARG A 143 12.49 21.23 9.67
C ARG A 143 11.85 21.88 8.43
N TYR A 144 12.28 21.48 7.24
CA TYR A 144 11.70 21.97 5.98
C TYR A 144 10.22 21.63 5.84
N GLN A 145 9.80 20.43 6.25
CA GLN A 145 8.37 20.07 6.24
C GLN A 145 7.54 21.00 7.14
N LYS A 146 8.01 21.30 8.36
CA LYS A 146 7.31 22.24 9.27
C LYS A 146 7.17 23.63 8.66
N GLU A 147 8.20 24.10 7.96
CA GLU A 147 8.19 25.42 7.32
C GLU A 147 7.20 25.48 6.15
N ILE A 148 7.16 24.44 5.32
CA ILE A 148 6.16 24.28 4.25
C ILE A 148 4.75 24.23 4.83
N ASP A 149 4.53 23.45 5.90
CA ASP A 149 3.22 23.33 6.53
C ASP A 149 2.74 24.66 7.12
N LYS A 150 3.64 25.44 7.74
CA LYS A 150 3.35 26.80 8.23
C LYS A 150 2.99 27.73 7.07
N HIS A 151 3.70 27.66 5.96
CA HIS A 151 3.40 28.45 4.77
C HIS A 151 2.05 28.11 4.15
N LYS A 152 1.71 26.81 4.05
CA LYS A 152 0.39 26.36 3.56
C LYS A 152 -0.76 26.86 4.42
N LYS A 153 -0.59 26.87 5.76
CA LYS A 153 -1.58 27.44 6.67
C LYS A 153 -1.78 28.94 6.45
N MET A 154 -0.68 29.71 6.38
CA MET A 154 -0.75 31.15 6.11
C MET A 154 -1.39 31.45 4.75
N LYS A 155 -1.10 30.65 3.72
CA LYS A 155 -1.73 30.78 2.40
C LYS A 155 -3.24 30.56 2.48
N LYS A 156 -3.67 29.50 3.16
CA LYS A 156 -5.09 29.19 3.38
C LYS A 156 -5.81 30.29 4.16
N GLU A 157 -5.21 30.79 5.24
CA GLU A 157 -5.76 31.89 6.04
C GLU A 157 -5.85 33.20 5.23
N ALA A 158 -4.88 33.48 4.36
CA ALA A 158 -4.92 34.64 3.47
C ALA A 158 -6.06 34.55 2.43
N GLU A 159 -6.29 33.36 1.90
CA GLU A 159 -7.37 33.07 0.94
C GLU A 159 -8.74 33.13 1.60
N GLU A 160 -8.90 32.57 2.80
CA GLU A 160 -10.15 32.59 3.58
C GLU A 160 -10.52 34.01 4.01
N ASN A 161 -9.56 34.81 4.48
CA ASN A 161 -9.81 36.16 5.01
C ASN A 161 -9.71 37.28 3.96
N ARG A 162 -9.34 36.97 2.70
CA ARG A 162 -9.09 37.94 1.60
C ARG A 162 -8.17 39.12 1.97
N ASP A 163 -7.24 38.90 2.91
CA ASP A 163 -6.35 39.95 3.40
C ASP A 163 -5.23 40.24 2.37
N ARG A 164 -5.31 41.42 1.74
CA ARG A 164 -4.32 41.88 0.75
C ARG A 164 -2.90 41.94 1.32
N LYS A 165 -2.70 42.32 2.60
CA LYS A 165 -1.36 42.41 3.21
C LYS A 165 -0.76 41.03 3.42
N LEU A 166 -1.56 40.08 3.88
CA LEU A 166 -1.13 38.69 4.10
C LEU A 166 -0.82 38.00 2.76
N MET A 167 -1.64 38.23 1.73
CA MET A 167 -1.40 37.68 0.38
C MET A 167 -0.05 38.13 -0.20
N VAL A 168 0.32 39.41 -0.07
CA VAL A 168 1.63 39.89 -0.53
C VAL A 168 2.77 39.23 0.24
N LYS A 169 2.62 39.05 1.56
CA LYS A 169 3.63 38.39 2.41
C LYS A 169 3.80 36.91 2.07
N VAL A 170 2.71 36.20 1.77
CA VAL A 170 2.71 34.80 1.31
C VAL A 170 3.40 34.72 -0.05
N LYS A 171 2.99 35.54 -1.03
CA LYS A 171 3.56 35.55 -2.39
C LYS A 171 5.07 35.81 -2.40
N ARG A 172 5.57 36.68 -1.52
CA ARG A 172 7.02 36.92 -1.35
C ARG A 172 7.78 35.67 -0.90
N LYS A 173 7.19 34.84 -0.04
CA LYS A 173 7.82 33.61 0.47
C LYS A 173 7.65 32.39 -0.45
N GLU A 174 6.74 32.47 -1.43
CA GLU A 174 6.40 31.35 -2.32
C GLU A 174 7.62 30.81 -3.07
N LYS A 175 8.45 31.69 -3.66
CA LYS A 175 9.69 31.29 -4.37
C LYS A 175 10.69 30.54 -3.48
N TYR A 176 10.83 30.95 -2.22
CA TYR A 176 11.71 30.29 -1.25
C TYR A 176 11.17 28.90 -0.88
N ILE A 177 9.87 28.80 -0.63
CA ILE A 177 9.21 27.54 -0.28
C ILE A 177 9.28 26.55 -1.44
N GLU A 178 9.07 27.01 -2.67
CA GLU A 178 9.21 26.21 -3.88
C GLU A 178 10.65 25.66 -4.03
N LYS A 179 11.66 26.49 -3.79
CA LYS A 179 13.07 26.05 -3.79
C LYS A 179 13.32 24.95 -2.74
N ILE A 180 12.75 25.07 -1.55
CA ILE A 180 12.86 24.03 -0.52
C ILE A 180 12.10 22.77 -0.91
N GLN A 181 10.89 22.88 -1.46
CA GLN A 181 10.10 21.74 -1.93
C GLN A 181 10.87 20.95 -3.00
N ARG A 182 11.49 21.64 -3.97
CA ARG A 182 12.35 21.00 -4.98
C ARG A 182 13.56 20.30 -4.35
N LYS A 183 14.24 20.93 -3.37
CA LYS A 183 15.35 20.30 -2.64
C LYS A 183 14.91 19.05 -1.86
N MET A 184 13.77 19.10 -1.17
CA MET A 184 13.21 17.96 -0.46
C MET A 184 12.83 16.83 -1.42
N MET A 185 12.24 17.17 -2.56
CA MET A 185 11.89 16.22 -3.60
C MET A 185 13.15 15.52 -4.13
N TRP A 186 14.22 16.27 -4.43
CA TRP A 186 15.50 15.70 -4.86
C TRP A 186 16.15 14.82 -3.80
N GLN A 187 16.10 15.21 -2.52
CA GLN A 187 16.59 14.38 -1.42
C GLN A 187 15.83 13.06 -1.27
N ARG A 188 14.56 13.00 -1.70
CA ARG A 188 13.77 11.76 -1.74
C ARG A 188 14.03 10.94 -2.99
N PHE A 189 14.20 11.57 -4.15
CA PHE A 189 14.46 10.87 -5.41
C PHE A 189 15.88 10.32 -5.51
N LYS A 190 16.88 10.99 -4.92
CA LYS A 190 18.28 10.53 -5.00
C LYS A 190 18.44 9.09 -4.49
N PRO A 191 17.96 8.72 -3.28
CA PRO A 191 18.00 7.32 -2.85
C PRO A 191 17.25 6.39 -3.80
N THR A 192 16.03 6.76 -4.22
CA THR A 192 15.20 5.93 -5.11
C THR A 192 15.91 5.62 -6.43
N LEU A 193 16.47 6.63 -7.10
CA LEU A 193 17.16 6.47 -8.38
C LEU A 193 18.41 5.60 -8.25
N ILE A 194 19.17 5.77 -7.15
CA ILE A 194 20.35 4.95 -6.88
C ILE A 194 19.96 3.49 -6.62
N THR A 195 18.88 3.24 -5.88
CA THR A 195 18.37 1.88 -5.64
C THR A 195 17.66 1.28 -6.84
N MET A 196 17.16 2.09 -7.77
CA MET A 196 16.31 1.62 -8.88
C MET A 196 17.10 0.81 -9.90
N VAL A 197 18.34 1.19 -10.20
CA VAL A 197 19.21 0.46 -11.13
C VAL A 197 19.54 -0.97 -10.64
N PRO A 198 20.12 -1.17 -9.44
CA PRO A 198 20.39 -2.52 -8.95
C PRO A 198 19.10 -3.34 -8.75
N PHE A 199 18.01 -2.67 -8.39
CA PHE A 199 16.70 -3.30 -8.29
C PHE A 199 16.20 -3.82 -9.65
N MET A 200 16.29 -3.03 -10.72
CA MET A 200 15.92 -3.47 -12.06
C MET A 200 16.75 -4.69 -12.52
N VAL A 201 18.07 -4.65 -12.36
CA VAL A 201 18.95 -5.77 -12.72
C VAL A 201 18.57 -7.04 -11.96
N MET A 202 18.37 -6.93 -10.65
CA MET A 202 17.91 -8.04 -9.81
C MET A 202 16.56 -8.59 -10.30
N PHE A 203 15.62 -7.72 -10.68
CA PHE A 203 14.32 -8.13 -11.21
C PHE A 203 14.41 -8.86 -12.54
N PHE A 204 15.27 -8.41 -13.45
CA PHE A 204 15.49 -9.09 -14.73
C PHE A 204 16.03 -10.51 -14.51
N VAL A 205 17.01 -10.68 -13.62
CA VAL A 205 17.58 -12.00 -13.30
C VAL A 205 16.54 -12.91 -12.64
N LEU A 206 15.80 -12.41 -11.65
CA LEU A 206 14.78 -13.21 -10.96
C LEU A 206 13.61 -13.56 -11.87
N ASN A 207 13.16 -12.63 -12.73
CA ASN A 207 12.11 -12.93 -13.69
C ASN A 207 12.54 -14.01 -14.68
N TRP A 208 13.79 -13.97 -15.15
CA TRP A 208 14.36 -15.01 -16.01
C TRP A 208 14.44 -16.37 -15.30
N LEU A 209 14.90 -16.42 -14.05
CA LEU A 209 14.99 -17.66 -13.26
C LEU A 209 13.62 -18.30 -12.97
N PHE A 210 12.58 -17.47 -12.77
CA PHE A 210 11.22 -17.93 -12.43
C PHE A 210 10.25 -17.84 -13.62
N THR A 211 10.75 -17.78 -14.86
CA THR A 211 9.90 -17.69 -16.05
C THR A 211 9.03 -18.95 -16.17
N GLY A 212 7.70 -18.75 -16.26
CA GLY A 212 6.73 -19.84 -16.40
C GLY A 212 6.41 -20.62 -15.11
N ILE A 213 7.04 -20.29 -13.98
CA ILE A 213 6.82 -21.00 -12.71
C ILE A 213 5.74 -20.28 -11.89
N VAL A 214 4.69 -21.01 -11.53
CA VAL A 214 3.68 -20.54 -10.57
C VAL A 214 4.26 -20.63 -9.17
N VAL A 215 4.39 -19.49 -8.51
CA VAL A 215 5.04 -19.37 -7.18
C VAL A 215 4.03 -19.32 -6.05
N ALA A 216 2.83 -18.82 -6.30
CA ALA A 216 1.84 -18.59 -5.26
C ALA A 216 0.41 -18.65 -5.82
N VAL A 217 -0.55 -18.82 -4.94
CA VAL A 217 -1.99 -18.80 -5.25
C VAL A 217 -2.60 -17.49 -4.73
N PHE A 218 -3.33 -16.82 -5.61
CA PHE A 218 -4.11 -15.63 -5.33
C PHE A 218 -5.58 -16.03 -5.10
N PRO A 219 -6.27 -15.41 -4.13
CA PRO A 219 -7.57 -15.89 -3.67
C PRO A 219 -8.74 -15.62 -4.61
N PHE A 220 -8.57 -14.84 -5.67
CA PHE A 220 -9.60 -14.60 -6.67
C PHE A 220 -9.00 -14.60 -8.07
N ASN A 221 -9.81 -14.81 -9.09
CA ASN A 221 -9.34 -14.73 -10.48
C ASN A 221 -8.98 -13.29 -10.83
N ALA A 222 -7.68 -13.02 -10.99
CA ALA A 222 -7.20 -11.67 -11.30
C ALA A 222 -7.76 -11.13 -12.62
N TRP A 223 -8.08 -12.02 -13.58
CA TRP A 223 -8.65 -11.67 -14.89
C TRP A 223 -10.10 -11.19 -14.83
N GLU A 224 -10.87 -11.62 -13.84
CA GLU A 224 -12.26 -11.18 -13.66
C GLU A 224 -12.36 -9.79 -13.02
N ALA A 225 -11.26 -9.30 -12.43
CA ALA A 225 -11.19 -7.99 -11.82
C ALA A 225 -10.68 -6.94 -12.84
N PRO A 226 -11.56 -6.07 -13.38
CA PRO A 226 -11.12 -4.97 -14.25
C PRO A 226 -10.12 -4.09 -13.48
N LEU A 227 -9.01 -3.75 -14.13
CA LEU A 227 -7.77 -3.13 -13.61
C LEU A 227 -6.71 -4.11 -13.10
N ILE A 228 -7.04 -5.17 -12.37
CA ILE A 228 -6.01 -6.05 -11.76
C ILE A 228 -5.45 -7.04 -12.79
N GLY A 229 -6.32 -7.58 -13.66
CA GLY A 229 -5.95 -8.60 -14.64
C GLY A 229 -4.92 -8.16 -15.69
N SER A 230 -4.78 -6.85 -15.93
CA SER A 230 -3.77 -6.32 -16.86
C SER A 230 -2.38 -6.14 -16.23
N PHE A 231 -2.29 -6.00 -14.90
CA PHE A 231 -1.02 -5.80 -14.20
C PHE A 231 -0.46 -7.09 -13.58
N ILE A 232 -1.34 -8.06 -13.27
CA ILE A 232 -0.97 -9.30 -12.62
C ILE A 232 -1.13 -10.45 -13.63
N GLN A 233 0.00 -10.97 -14.08
CA GLN A 233 0.05 -12.15 -14.94
C GLN A 233 0.04 -13.43 -14.09
N GLY A 234 -0.59 -14.47 -14.62
CA GLY A 234 -0.72 -15.74 -13.94
C GLY A 234 -1.51 -16.77 -14.73
N HIS A 235 -1.82 -17.88 -14.08
CA HIS A 235 -2.57 -19.00 -14.64
C HIS A 235 -3.78 -19.32 -13.75
N PRO A 236 -5.01 -19.44 -14.27
CA PRO A 236 -6.16 -19.79 -13.45
C PRO A 236 -5.98 -21.19 -12.85
N LEU A 237 -6.19 -21.32 -11.54
CA LEU A 237 -6.21 -22.58 -10.80
C LEU A 237 -7.68 -22.89 -10.47
N SER A 238 -8.47 -23.16 -11.52
CA SER A 238 -9.90 -23.40 -11.37
C SER A 238 -10.15 -24.62 -10.47
N PRO A 239 -11.10 -24.59 -9.50
CA PRO A 239 -12.04 -23.51 -9.17
C PRO A 239 -11.65 -22.68 -7.93
N ARG A 240 -10.41 -22.80 -7.42
CA ARG A 240 -10.06 -22.36 -6.06
C ARG A 240 -8.86 -21.42 -5.97
N GLY A 241 -8.44 -20.81 -7.07
CA GLY A 241 -7.46 -19.72 -7.00
C GLY A 241 -6.91 -19.30 -8.34
N PHE A 242 -5.94 -18.39 -8.29
CA PHE A 242 -5.22 -17.90 -9.45
C PHE A 242 -3.71 -17.96 -9.20
N GLY A 243 -2.99 -18.73 -10.00
CA GLY A 243 -1.57 -18.95 -9.87
C GLY A 243 -0.80 -17.70 -10.30
N LEU A 244 -0.03 -17.12 -9.37
CA LEU A 244 0.81 -15.96 -9.61
C LEU A 244 2.21 -16.39 -10.02
N TYR A 245 2.73 -15.71 -11.04
CA TYR A 245 4.17 -15.72 -11.31
C TYR A 245 4.93 -14.90 -10.27
N PHE A 246 6.25 -15.09 -10.23
CA PHE A 246 7.18 -14.41 -9.32
C PHE A 246 6.90 -12.91 -9.16
N PHE A 247 6.74 -12.18 -10.28
CA PHE A 247 6.55 -10.74 -10.23
C PHE A 247 5.26 -10.32 -9.49
N GLY A 248 4.13 -10.97 -9.80
CA GLY A 248 2.86 -10.67 -9.16
C GLY A 248 2.90 -10.94 -7.67
N PHE A 249 3.46 -12.10 -7.28
CA PHE A 249 3.56 -12.47 -5.88
C PHE A 249 4.57 -11.61 -5.10
N TYR A 250 5.71 -11.27 -5.71
CA TYR A 250 6.67 -10.33 -5.15
C TYR A 250 6.01 -8.96 -4.90
N LEU A 251 5.26 -8.43 -5.88
CA LEU A 251 4.65 -7.11 -5.80
C LEU A 251 3.65 -7.05 -4.63
N THR A 252 2.77 -8.03 -4.56
CA THR A 252 1.76 -8.13 -3.50
C THR A 252 2.40 -8.33 -2.13
N SER A 253 3.38 -9.24 -1.99
CA SER A 253 4.06 -9.46 -0.71
C SER A 253 4.87 -8.24 -0.26
N SER A 254 5.53 -7.54 -1.19
CA SER A 254 6.31 -6.33 -0.90
C SER A 254 5.44 -5.19 -0.37
N PHE A 255 4.22 -5.01 -0.89
CA PHE A 255 3.27 -4.04 -0.35
C PHE A 255 2.82 -4.41 1.07
N GLY A 256 2.57 -5.69 1.34
CA GLY A 256 2.26 -6.21 2.66
C GLY A 256 3.38 -5.95 3.68
N PHE A 257 4.62 -6.31 3.32
CA PHE A 257 5.78 -6.08 4.19
C PHE A 257 6.08 -4.60 4.38
N SER A 258 5.97 -3.79 3.33
CA SER A 258 6.12 -2.34 3.42
C SER A 258 5.12 -1.74 4.42
N PHE A 259 3.90 -2.26 4.44
CA PHE A 259 2.84 -1.82 5.35
C PHE A 259 3.12 -2.21 6.81
N ILE A 260 3.61 -3.43 7.05
CA ILE A 260 4.03 -3.91 8.38
C ILE A 260 5.23 -3.12 8.89
N LEU A 261 6.26 -2.94 8.04
CA LEU A 261 7.49 -2.23 8.39
C LEU A 261 7.25 -0.77 8.74
N GLN A 262 6.35 -0.08 8.04
CA GLN A 262 5.94 1.28 8.38
C GLN A 262 5.32 1.38 9.78
N LYS A 263 4.61 0.33 10.21
CA LYS A 263 4.01 0.25 11.54
C LYS A 263 5.06 -0.02 12.62
N VAL A 264 5.95 -0.98 12.38
CA VAL A 264 7.03 -1.36 13.33
C VAL A 264 8.01 -0.21 13.53
N MET A 265 8.45 0.44 12.45
CA MET A 265 9.43 1.52 12.55
C MET A 265 8.82 2.84 13.03
N GLY A 266 7.49 2.96 13.10
CA GLY A 266 6.80 4.23 13.41
C GLY A 266 7.09 5.35 12.39
N ILE A 267 7.78 5.03 11.30
CA ILE A 267 8.10 5.94 10.21
C ILE A 267 6.94 5.87 9.25
N LYS A 268 6.06 6.88 9.33
CA LYS A 268 5.29 7.26 8.16
C LYS A 268 6.30 7.81 7.16
N PHE A 269 6.67 7.05 6.15
CA PHE A 269 7.16 7.69 4.93
C PHE A 269 6.02 8.59 4.46
N GLY A 270 6.14 9.89 4.72
CA GLY A 270 5.09 10.84 4.40
C GLY A 270 4.79 10.77 2.91
N GLY A 271 3.65 10.16 2.54
CA GLY A 271 3.17 10.09 1.16
C GLY A 271 4.19 9.55 0.16
N GLY A 272 4.89 8.47 0.52
CA GLY A 272 5.96 7.93 -0.31
C GLY A 272 6.28 6.49 0.05
N GLY A 273 5.30 5.60 -0.08
CA GLY A 273 5.64 4.24 -0.50
C GLY A 273 6.17 4.33 -1.93
N GLY A 274 7.25 3.61 -2.23
CA GLY A 274 7.80 3.54 -3.58
C GLY A 274 6.70 3.23 -4.59
N GLY A 275 6.63 4.03 -5.65
CA GLY A 275 5.61 3.95 -6.69
C GLY A 275 4.31 4.68 -6.33
N PHE A 276 3.94 5.68 -7.15
CA PHE A 276 2.59 6.24 -7.26
C PHE A 276 2.02 7.17 -6.17
N GLY A 277 2.57 7.25 -4.96
CA GLY A 277 2.06 8.21 -3.94
C GLY A 277 2.38 9.69 -4.16
N GLY A 278 3.34 9.99 -5.05
CA GLY A 278 3.86 11.34 -5.28
C GLY A 278 2.98 12.26 -6.14
N LEU A 279 1.90 11.74 -6.74
CA LEU A 279 1.05 12.49 -7.67
C LEU A 279 -0.11 13.24 -6.98
N GLY A 280 -0.36 13.04 -5.68
CA GLY A 280 -1.38 13.78 -4.94
C GLY A 280 -1.05 15.26 -4.65
N GLY A 281 0.11 15.74 -5.13
CA GLY A 281 0.47 17.17 -5.12
C GLY A 281 0.13 17.91 -6.42
N PHE A 282 -0.33 17.19 -7.45
CA PHE A 282 -0.76 17.76 -8.73
C PHE A 282 -2.29 17.75 -8.78
N GLY A 283 -2.89 18.84 -8.35
CA GLY A 283 -4.35 18.98 -8.35
C GLY A 283 -4.85 20.11 -7.45
N GLN A 284 -4.15 21.25 -7.44
CA GLN A 284 -4.68 22.53 -7.01
C GLN A 284 -4.19 23.58 -8.00
N ARG A 285 -4.81 23.56 -9.17
CA ARG A 285 -5.10 24.78 -9.91
C ARG A 285 -6.57 25.09 -9.69
#